data_AF-A0A933FGZ6-F1
#
_entry.id   AF-A0A933FGZ6-F1
#
_cell.length_a   1.000
_cell.length_b   1.000
_cell.length_c   1.000
_cell.angle_alpha   90.00
_cell.angle_beta   90.00
_cell.angle_gamma   90.00
#
_symmetry.space_group_name_H-M   'P 1'
#
loop_
_entity.id
_entity.type
_entity.pdbx_description
1 polymer ?
#
loop_
_entity_poly.entity_id
_entity_poly.type
_entity_poly.pdbx_seq_one_letter_code
_entity_poly.pdbx_strand_id
1 'polypeptide(L)'
;MSDVSNLAGLKDDYAAKYGFFDRHDYVFKARKGLDREVVVDISRRKGEPEWMLEFRLKAYEIFLSKPRPTWGSPLLATVDFDEIYYYLKPSAGAARSWEDVPADIKGTFDKLGIPEAERKFLAGVTAQYDSEAVYHQINKELEKQGVIFLDMD
;
A
#
# COMPACT_ATOMS: atom_id res chain seq x y z
N MET A 1 9.34 19.04 -32.96
CA MET A 1 9.73 17.62 -32.80
C MET A 1 10.65 17.58 -31.59
N SER A 2 10.09 17.31 -30.42
CA SER A 2 10.83 17.23 -29.16
C SER A 2 11.70 15.97 -29.14
N ASP A 3 12.95 16.14 -28.72
CA ASP A 3 13.98 15.11 -28.59
C ASP A 3 13.50 13.88 -27.80
N VAL A 4 13.05 12.85 -28.51
CA VAL A 4 12.80 11.50 -27.96
C VAL A 4 14.14 10.79 -27.66
N SER A 5 15.24 11.32 -28.19
CA SER A 5 16.62 10.86 -28.08
C SER A 5 17.15 10.80 -26.63
N ASN A 6 16.60 11.63 -25.74
CA ASN A 6 17.12 11.81 -24.38
C ASN A 6 16.43 10.95 -23.31
N LEU A 7 15.49 10.08 -23.71
CA LEU A 7 14.72 9.22 -22.79
C LEU A 7 15.35 7.83 -22.59
N ALA A 8 16.28 7.42 -23.44
CA ALA A 8 16.88 6.08 -23.40
C ALA A 8 17.72 5.85 -22.13
N GLY A 9 18.53 6.83 -21.72
CA GLY A 9 19.37 6.74 -20.51
C GLY A 9 18.61 6.97 -19.20
N LEU A 10 17.40 7.54 -19.25
CA LEU A 10 16.59 7.81 -18.06
C LEU A 10 16.15 6.52 -17.35
N LYS A 11 15.96 5.43 -18.13
CA LYS A 11 15.56 4.13 -17.58
C LYS A 11 16.69 3.47 -16.78
N ASP A 12 17.93 3.59 -17.24
CA ASP A 12 19.09 3.02 -16.56
C ASP A 12 19.36 3.76 -15.24
N ASP A 13 19.25 5.10 -15.25
CA ASP A 13 19.32 5.92 -14.04
C ASP A 13 18.18 5.62 -13.05
N TYR A 14 16.96 5.40 -13.55
CA TYR A 14 15.82 5.06 -12.70
C TYR A 14 15.95 3.68 -12.07
N ALA A 15 16.36 2.67 -12.85
CA ALA A 15 16.59 1.31 -12.36
C ALA A 15 17.72 1.28 -11.32
N ALA A 16 18.80 2.03 -11.54
CA ALA A 16 19.91 2.14 -10.59
C ALA A 16 19.51 2.87 -9.31
N LYS A 17 18.68 3.92 -9.41
CA LYS A 17 18.31 4.77 -8.26
C LYS A 17 17.12 4.25 -7.46
N TYR A 18 16.12 3.66 -8.12
CA TYR A 18 14.85 3.26 -7.51
C TYR A 18 14.45 1.80 -7.78
N GLY A 19 15.25 1.05 -8.54
CA GLY A 19 14.99 -0.37 -8.83
C GLY A 19 15.42 -1.34 -7.73
N PHE A 20 15.59 -0.86 -6.49
CA PHE A 20 15.90 -1.72 -5.36
C PHE A 20 14.65 -2.51 -4.93
N PHE A 21 14.87 -3.76 -4.52
CA PHE A 21 13.83 -4.63 -3.97
C PHE A 21 14.25 -5.08 -2.58
N ASP A 22 13.48 -4.69 -1.57
CA ASP A 22 13.69 -5.16 -0.20
C ASP A 22 12.91 -6.47 -0.01
N ARG A 23 13.61 -7.54 0.37
CA ARG A 23 12.95 -8.76 0.84
C ARG A 23 12.44 -8.50 2.24
N HIS A 24 11.12 -8.57 2.40
CA HIS A 24 10.46 -8.42 3.68
C HIS A 24 9.81 -9.75 4.09
N ASP A 25 10.00 -10.13 5.34
CA ASP A 25 9.35 -11.30 5.92
C ASP A 25 7.98 -10.90 6.44
N TYR A 26 6.96 -11.10 5.61
CA TYR A 26 5.58 -10.77 5.97
C TYR A 26 5.06 -11.70 7.06
N VAL A 27 4.44 -11.12 8.09
CA VAL A 27 3.66 -11.87 9.10
C VAL A 27 2.52 -12.63 8.45
N PHE A 28 1.93 -12.06 7.41
CA PHE A 28 0.96 -12.76 6.59
C PHE A 28 1.01 -12.32 5.13
N LYS A 29 0.84 -13.31 4.25
CA LYS A 29 0.70 -13.12 2.81
C LYS A 29 -0.52 -13.87 2.34
N ALA A 30 -1.49 -13.17 1.79
CA ALA A 30 -2.64 -13.81 1.16
C ALA A 30 -2.20 -14.69 0.00
N ARG A 31 -3.06 -15.63 -0.40
CA ARG A 31 -2.85 -16.37 -1.64
C ARG A 31 -2.84 -15.37 -2.82
N LYS A 32 -2.02 -15.69 -3.81
CA LYS A 32 -1.95 -14.95 -5.07
C LYS A 32 -3.28 -15.08 -5.83
N GLY A 33 -3.68 -13.98 -6.47
CA GLY A 33 -4.88 -13.89 -7.27
C GLY A 33 -6.11 -13.41 -6.52
N LEU A 34 -7.17 -13.15 -7.28
CA LEU A 34 -8.39 -12.55 -6.77
C LEU A 34 -9.59 -13.46 -6.98
N ASP A 35 -10.03 -14.07 -5.89
CA ASP A 35 -11.30 -14.78 -5.86
C ASP A 35 -12.07 -14.53 -4.56
N ARG A 36 -13.27 -15.10 -4.52
CA ARG A 36 -14.17 -14.99 -3.38
C ARG A 36 -13.51 -15.43 -2.08
N GLU A 37 -12.73 -16.51 -2.09
CA GLU A 37 -12.10 -17.01 -0.86
C GLU A 37 -11.03 -16.05 -0.36
N VAL A 38 -10.24 -15.45 -1.24
CA VAL A 38 -9.27 -14.41 -0.87
C VAL A 38 -9.95 -13.21 -0.23
N VAL A 39 -11.07 -12.74 -0.81
CA VAL A 39 -11.84 -11.62 -0.24
C VAL A 39 -12.36 -11.95 1.17
N VAL A 40 -12.89 -13.16 1.36
CA VAL A 40 -13.38 -13.63 2.67
C VAL A 40 -12.23 -13.76 3.68
N ASP A 41 -11.09 -14.34 3.29
CA ASP A 41 -9.94 -14.51 4.18
C ASP A 41 -9.38 -13.17 4.64
N ILE A 42 -9.24 -12.19 3.73
CA ILE A 42 -8.80 -10.83 4.07
C ILE A 42 -9.75 -10.19 5.09
N SER A 43 -11.05 -10.19 4.80
CA SER A 43 -12.06 -9.59 5.67
C SER A 43 -12.07 -10.21 7.07
N ARG A 44 -12.00 -11.55 7.14
CA ARG A 44 -11.92 -12.29 8.41
C ARG A 44 -10.66 -11.94 9.20
N ARG A 45 -9.51 -11.81 8.53
CA ARG A 45 -8.23 -11.47 9.18
C ARG A 45 -8.19 -10.07 9.73
N LYS A 46 -8.85 -9.13 9.04
CA LYS A 46 -9.00 -7.75 9.50
C LYS A 46 -10.08 -7.62 10.59
N GLY A 47 -10.82 -8.69 10.89
CA GLY A 47 -11.86 -8.67 11.92
C GLY A 47 -13.04 -7.77 11.55
N GLU A 48 -13.31 -7.63 10.26
CA GLU A 48 -14.32 -6.71 9.74
C GLU A 48 -15.74 -7.13 10.13
N PRO A 49 -16.65 -6.15 10.32
CA PRO A 49 -18.06 -6.45 10.50
C PRO A 49 -18.68 -7.06 9.23
N GLU A 50 -19.76 -7.82 9.40
CA GLU A 50 -20.41 -8.58 8.31
C GLU A 50 -20.79 -7.71 7.10
N TRP A 51 -21.31 -6.50 7.34
CA TRP A 51 -21.69 -5.58 6.26
C TRP A 51 -20.49 -5.18 5.37
N MET A 52 -19.28 -5.14 5.93
CA MET A 52 -18.06 -4.80 5.19
C MET A 52 -17.64 -5.97 4.30
N LEU A 53 -17.76 -7.21 4.80
CA LEU A 53 -17.56 -8.41 3.97
C LEU A 53 -18.55 -8.44 2.80
N GLU A 54 -19.83 -8.20 3.05
CA GLU A 54 -20.85 -8.12 2.00
C GLU A 54 -20.54 -7.05 0.97
N PHE A 55 -20.08 -5.88 1.42
CA PHE A 55 -19.66 -4.79 0.54
C PHE A 55 -18.48 -5.21 -0.36
N ARG A 56 -17.46 -5.88 0.21
CA ARG A 56 -16.32 -6.39 -0.57
C ARG A 56 -16.74 -7.44 -1.59
N LEU A 57 -17.61 -8.37 -1.20
CA LEU A 57 -18.12 -9.42 -2.10
C LEU A 57 -18.91 -8.81 -3.26
N LYS A 58 -19.76 -7.81 -2.98
CA LYS A 58 -20.48 -7.07 -4.02
C LYS A 58 -19.51 -6.35 -4.96
N ALA A 59 -18.45 -5.73 -4.44
CA ALA A 59 -17.44 -5.07 -5.25
C ALA A 59 -16.69 -6.08 -6.16
N TYR A 60 -16.38 -7.27 -5.64
CA TYR A 60 -15.77 -8.36 -6.39
C TYR A 60 -16.69 -8.86 -7.52
N GLU A 61 -17.99 -9.06 -7.26
CA GLU A 61 -18.96 -9.45 -8.29
C GLU A 61 -19.08 -8.38 -9.38
N ILE A 62 -19.11 -7.09 -8.99
CA ILE A 62 -19.12 -5.99 -9.95
C ILE A 62 -17.84 -6.04 -10.79
N PHE A 63 -16.67 -6.19 -10.18
CA PHE A 63 -15.39 -6.27 -10.87
C PHE A 63 -15.41 -7.37 -11.95
N LEU A 64 -15.85 -8.58 -11.61
CA LEU A 64 -15.98 -9.68 -12.58
C LEU A 64 -16.98 -9.39 -13.70
N SER A 65 -18.05 -8.64 -13.41
CA SER A 65 -19.08 -8.29 -14.40
C SER A 65 -18.61 -7.26 -15.43
N LYS A 66 -17.59 -6.46 -15.10
CA LYS A 66 -17.13 -5.36 -15.96
C LYS A 66 -16.09 -5.86 -16.96
N PRO A 67 -16.24 -5.53 -18.26
CA PRO A 67 -15.19 -5.80 -19.22
C PRO A 67 -13.96 -4.94 -18.90
N ARG A 68 -12.78 -5.42 -19.29
CA ARG A 68 -11.56 -4.62 -19.17
C ARG A 68 -11.72 -3.30 -19.94
N PRO A 69 -11.29 -2.17 -19.37
CA PRO A 69 -11.35 -0.89 -20.06
C PRO A 69 -10.49 -0.94 -21.33
N THR A 70 -11.07 -0.50 -22.44
CA THR A 70 -10.39 -0.42 -23.75
C THR A 70 -9.76 0.94 -24.01
N TRP A 71 -10.10 1.93 -23.17
CA TRP A 71 -9.49 3.25 -23.18
C TRP A 71 -8.22 3.24 -22.31
N GLY A 72 -7.19 3.99 -22.71
CA GLY A 72 -5.91 4.05 -22.02
C GLY A 72 -4.79 3.27 -22.71
N SER A 73 -3.85 2.75 -21.93
CA SER A 73 -2.69 2.02 -22.45
C SER A 73 -3.07 0.59 -22.85
N PRO A 74 -2.57 0.05 -23.98
CA PRO A 74 -2.71 -1.37 -24.34
C PRO A 74 -2.17 -2.31 -23.25
N LEU A 75 -1.27 -1.84 -22.39
CA LEU A 75 -0.75 -2.58 -21.23
C LEU A 75 -1.83 -2.95 -20.21
N LEU A 76 -2.98 -2.27 -20.19
CA LEU A 76 -4.10 -2.66 -19.33
C LEU A 76 -4.64 -4.05 -19.70
N ALA A 77 -4.53 -4.45 -20.98
CA ALA A 77 -4.92 -5.77 -21.42
C ALA A 77 -3.94 -6.87 -20.96
N THR A 78 -2.73 -6.51 -20.57
CA THR A 78 -1.69 -7.46 -20.14
C THR A 78 -1.68 -7.68 -18.63
N VAL A 79 -2.54 -7.00 -17.86
CA VAL A 79 -2.63 -7.19 -16.41
C VAL A 79 -3.20 -8.57 -16.12
N ASP A 80 -2.39 -9.38 -15.45
CA ASP A 80 -2.80 -10.66 -14.88
C ASP A 80 -3.13 -10.46 -13.40
N PHE A 81 -4.43 -10.48 -13.09
CA PHE A 81 -4.92 -10.29 -11.73
C PHE A 81 -4.64 -11.51 -10.85
N ASP A 82 -4.44 -12.70 -11.44
CA ASP A 82 -4.12 -13.92 -10.69
C ASP A 82 -2.68 -13.92 -10.17
N GLU A 83 -1.85 -13.03 -10.71
CA GLU A 83 -0.45 -12.87 -10.34
C GLU A 83 -0.21 -11.78 -9.27
N ILE A 84 -1.27 -11.22 -8.68
CA ILE A 84 -1.17 -10.14 -7.69
C ILE A 84 -1.39 -10.70 -6.27
N TYR A 85 -0.63 -10.18 -5.30
CA TYR A 85 -0.93 -10.36 -3.88
C TYR A 85 -1.79 -9.19 -3.41
N TYR A 86 -3.05 -9.47 -3.07
CA TYR A 86 -4.02 -8.43 -2.70
C TYR A 86 -3.97 -8.02 -1.23
N TYR A 87 -3.27 -8.79 -0.39
CA TYR A 87 -3.08 -8.45 1.00
C TYR A 87 -1.76 -8.99 1.54
N LEU A 88 -0.97 -8.08 2.10
CA LEU A 88 0.34 -8.29 2.69
C LEU A 88 0.39 -7.59 4.03
N LYS A 89 0.66 -8.36 5.09
CA LYS A 89 0.80 -7.84 6.44
C LYS A 89 2.29 -7.83 6.83
N PRO A 90 2.95 -6.66 6.79
CA PRO A 90 4.38 -6.55 7.05
C PRO A 90 4.72 -6.73 8.53
N SER A 91 3.88 -6.23 9.43
CA SER A 91 4.11 -6.28 10.89
C SER A 91 2.88 -6.75 11.65
N ALA A 92 3.04 -7.09 12.93
CA ALA A 92 1.93 -7.50 13.79
C ALA A 92 0.91 -6.37 14.04
N GLY A 93 1.33 -5.11 13.92
CA GLY A 93 0.48 -3.92 14.04
C GLY A 93 1.25 -2.61 13.80
N ALA A 94 0.52 -1.49 13.86
CA ALA A 94 1.07 -0.15 13.69
C ALA A 94 1.88 0.31 14.92
N ALA A 95 3.06 0.87 14.67
CA ALA A 95 3.87 1.51 15.69
C ALA A 95 3.30 2.88 16.08
N ARG A 96 3.35 3.20 17.38
CA ARG A 96 2.91 4.51 17.91
C ARG A 96 4.00 5.56 17.91
N SER A 97 5.25 5.12 17.82
CA SER A 97 6.43 5.98 17.71
C SER A 97 7.25 5.55 16.50
N TRP A 98 8.03 6.47 15.93
CA TRP A 98 8.92 6.13 14.83
C TRP A 98 9.96 5.11 15.27
N GLU A 99 10.41 5.19 16.54
CA GLU A 99 11.38 4.30 17.15
C GLU A 99 10.91 2.84 17.17
N ASP A 100 9.60 2.60 17.32
CA ASP A 100 9.01 1.26 17.36
C ASP A 100 8.80 0.64 15.96
N VAL A 101 9.00 1.39 14.88
CA VAL A 101 8.90 0.84 13.51
C VAL A 101 10.08 -0.13 13.25
N PRO A 102 9.82 -1.33 12.68
CA PRO A 102 10.87 -2.27 12.28
C PRO A 102 11.99 -1.66 11.43
N ALA A 103 13.22 -2.12 11.63
CA ALA A 103 14.42 -1.52 11.06
C ALA A 103 14.51 -1.63 9.53
N ASP A 104 13.99 -2.72 8.98
CA ASP A 104 13.86 -2.95 7.54
C ASP A 104 12.90 -1.96 6.88
N ILE A 105 11.75 -1.70 7.49
CA ILE A 105 10.79 -0.69 7.04
C ILE A 105 11.41 0.71 7.09
N LYS A 106 12.11 1.06 8.17
CA LYS A 106 12.87 2.32 8.27
C LYS A 106 13.90 2.47 7.15
N GLY A 107 14.63 1.39 6.86
CA GLY A 107 15.61 1.34 5.77
C GLY A 107 14.98 1.61 4.40
N THR A 108 13.79 1.09 4.13
CA THR A 108 13.04 1.43 2.91
C THR A 108 12.68 2.92 2.87
N PHE A 109 12.20 3.51 3.98
CA PHE A 109 11.89 4.93 4.05
C PHE A 109 13.13 5.85 3.88
N ASP A 110 14.28 5.44 4.43
CA ASP A 110 15.56 6.12 4.21
C ASP A 110 15.95 6.12 2.72
N LYS A 111 15.81 4.98 2.03
CA LYS A 111 16.10 4.85 0.59
C LYS A 111 15.15 5.68 -0.27
N LEU A 112 13.89 5.80 0.14
CA LEU A 112 12.91 6.67 -0.51
C LEU A 112 13.20 8.17 -0.26
N GLY A 113 14.15 8.49 0.62
CA GLY A 113 14.60 9.85 0.87
C GLY A 113 13.64 10.65 1.75
N ILE A 114 12.81 9.99 2.56
CA ILE A 114 11.92 10.68 3.51
C ILE A 114 12.78 11.27 4.63
N PRO A 115 12.99 12.60 4.69
CA PRO A 115 14.02 13.20 5.53
C PRO A 115 13.72 13.06 7.02
N GLU A 116 14.79 13.01 7.81
CA GLU A 116 14.76 12.96 9.27
C GLU A 116 14.01 14.15 9.92
N ALA A 117 13.91 15.28 9.21
CA ALA A 117 13.18 16.47 9.64
C ALA A 117 11.66 16.30 9.54
N GLU A 118 11.17 15.55 8.55
CA GLU A 118 9.75 15.19 8.48
C GLU A 118 9.42 14.24 9.62
N ARG A 119 10.28 13.28 9.98
CA ARG A 119 10.11 12.32 11.11
C ARG A 119 9.73 12.99 12.44
N LYS A 120 10.32 14.15 12.75
CA LYS A 120 10.03 14.93 13.97
C LYS A 120 8.77 15.80 13.84
N PHE A 121 8.39 16.16 12.61
CA PHE A 121 7.20 16.94 12.27
C PHE A 121 5.99 16.08 11.86
N LEU A 122 6.11 14.74 11.85
CA LEU A 122 5.03 13.76 11.55
C LEU A 122 3.90 13.74 12.60
N ALA A 123 3.76 14.78 13.42
CA ALA A 123 2.53 15.05 14.13
C ALA A 123 1.43 15.32 13.10
N GLY A 124 0.80 14.27 12.58
CA GLY A 124 -0.22 14.28 11.54
C GLY A 124 0.00 13.34 10.36
N VAL A 125 0.93 12.37 10.39
CA VAL A 125 1.20 11.49 9.25
C VAL A 125 0.91 10.02 9.58
N THR A 126 0.25 9.35 8.64
CA THR A 126 0.12 7.88 8.60
C THR A 126 1.09 7.35 7.56
N ALA A 127 1.99 6.46 7.97
CA ALA A 127 2.84 5.75 7.03
C ALA A 127 2.22 4.38 6.77
N GLN A 128 1.90 4.11 5.49
CA GLN A 128 1.41 2.82 5.05
C GLN A 128 2.53 2.06 4.36
N TYR A 129 2.68 0.79 4.73
CA TYR A 129 3.58 -0.14 4.07
C TYR A 129 2.76 -1.33 3.58
N ASP A 130 2.77 -1.56 2.27
CA ASP A 130 1.87 -2.49 1.59
C ASP A 130 0.39 -2.31 2.00
N SER A 131 -0.20 -3.30 2.66
CA SER A 131 -1.64 -3.31 2.97
C SER A 131 -1.98 -2.76 4.35
N GLU A 132 -0.99 -2.32 5.14
CA GLU A 132 -1.21 -1.95 6.55
C GLU A 132 -0.52 -0.63 6.91
N ALA A 133 -1.14 0.12 7.81
CA ALA A 133 -0.49 1.25 8.46
C ALA A 133 0.59 0.73 9.41
N VAL A 134 1.82 1.20 9.24
CA VAL A 134 2.97 0.81 10.08
C VAL A 134 3.31 1.89 11.10
N TYR A 135 2.81 3.11 10.89
CA TYR A 135 2.96 4.22 11.82
C TYR A 135 1.78 5.18 11.68
N HIS A 136 1.29 5.67 12.81
CA HIS A 136 0.22 6.67 12.85
C HIS A 136 0.41 7.61 14.04
N GLN A 137 0.51 8.91 13.78
CA GLN A 137 0.54 9.93 14.83
C GLN A 137 -0.26 11.15 14.38
N ILE A 138 -1.26 11.55 15.17
CA ILE A 138 -2.06 12.76 14.93
C ILE A 138 -1.48 13.97 15.68
N ASN A 139 -1.65 15.17 15.11
CA ASN A 139 -1.35 16.41 15.82
C ASN A 139 -2.42 16.69 16.90
N LYS A 140 -2.00 16.84 18.16
CA LYS A 140 -2.90 17.11 19.29
C LYS A 140 -3.74 18.39 19.12
N GLU A 141 -3.24 19.39 18.41
CA GLU A 141 -4.01 20.62 18.15
C GLU A 141 -5.13 20.40 17.14
N LEU A 142 -4.96 19.47 16.19
CA LEU A 142 -6.02 19.05 15.27
C LEU A 142 -7.07 18.20 15.98
N GLU A 143 -6.64 17.29 16.85
CA GLU A 143 -7.53 16.47 17.66
C GLU A 143 -8.41 17.34 18.58
N LYS A 144 -7.84 18.36 19.24
CA LYS A 144 -8.60 19.34 20.04
C LYS A 144 -9.65 20.12 19.24
N GLN A 145 -9.44 20.28 17.94
CA GLN A 145 -10.40 20.92 17.03
C GLN A 145 -11.46 19.95 16.51
N GLY A 146 -11.42 18.67 16.92
CA GLY A 146 -12.37 17.64 16.52
C GLY A 146 -12.02 16.94 15.20
N VAL A 147 -10.79 17.08 14.70
CA VAL A 147 -10.35 16.36 13.51
C VAL A 147 -10.14 14.88 13.85
N ILE A 148 -10.85 14.01 13.12
CA ILE A 148 -10.68 12.55 13.19
C ILE A 148 -9.80 12.13 12.01
N PHE A 149 -8.56 11.76 12.29
CA PHE A 149 -7.62 11.22 11.32
C PHE A 149 -7.15 9.87 11.83
N LEU A 150 -7.61 8.80 11.20
CA LEU A 150 -7.34 7.41 11.56
C LEU A 150 -6.88 6.65 10.30
N ASP A 151 -6.45 5.41 10.48
CA ASP A 151 -6.31 4.49 9.35
C ASP A 151 -7.70 4.07 8.81
N MET A 152 -7.71 3.15 7.85
CA MET A 152 -8.94 2.72 7.17
C MET A 152 -9.65 1.54 7.86
N ASP A 153 -9.14 1.08 9.01
CA ASP A 153 -9.60 -0.14 9.70
C ASP A 153 -10.41 0.14 10.98
#